data_AF-A0A3A5L1W1-F1
#
_entry.id   AF-A0A3A5L1W1-F1
#
_cell.length_a   1.000
_cell.length_b   1.000
_cell.length_c   1.000
_cell.angle_alpha   90.00
_cell.angle_beta   90.00
_cell.angle_gamma   90.00
#
_symmetry.space_group_name_H-M   'P 1'
#
loop_
_entity.id
_entity.type
_entity.pdbx_description
1 polymer ?
#
loop_
_entity_poly.entity_id
_entity_poly.type
_entity_poly.pdbx_seq_one_letter_code
_entity_poly.pdbx_strand_id
1 'polypeptide(L)'
;MAIKTIDEITREYLDEAAQAALAKFRDAVRPIYGVTDKGTPDQIGTALLLELPEGRFLLTAAHVIDANSETSLYLGADQFKLLQFEALVTTAPDGQACKGPC
;
A
#
# COMPACT_ATOMS: atom_id res chain seq x y z
N MET A 1 3.57 21.54 -36.12
CA MET A 1 2.46 20.70 -35.63
C MET A 1 2.83 19.26 -35.96
N ALA A 2 3.16 18.44 -34.96
CA ALA A 2 3.54 17.05 -35.19
C ALA A 2 2.29 16.19 -35.19
N ILE A 3 2.12 15.33 -36.20
CA ILE A 3 1.07 14.31 -36.21
C ILE A 3 1.55 13.21 -35.26
N LYS A 4 0.79 12.98 -34.19
CA LYS A 4 1.03 11.90 -33.23
C LYS A 4 0.15 10.70 -33.58
N THR A 5 0.66 9.51 -33.32
CA THR A 5 -0.12 8.27 -33.35
C THR A 5 -1.08 8.23 -32.16
N ILE A 6 -2.10 7.37 -32.22
CA ILE A 6 -3.02 7.16 -31.09
C ILE A 6 -2.25 6.67 -29.85
N ASP A 7 -1.29 5.76 -30.04
CA ASP A 7 -0.48 5.21 -28.94
C ASP A 7 0.33 6.28 -28.21
N GLU A 8 0.88 7.26 -28.94
CA GLU A 8 1.61 8.39 -28.37
C GLU A 8 0.67 9.27 -27.53
N ILE A 9 -0.53 9.57 -28.03
CA ILE A 9 -1.53 10.35 -27.30
C ILE A 9 -2.00 9.59 -26.04
N THR A 10 -2.24 8.27 -26.16
CA THR A 10 -2.64 7.44 -25.02
C THR A 10 -1.56 7.40 -23.95
N ARG A 11 -0.29 7.24 -24.34
CA ARG A 11 0.83 7.23 -23.39
C ARG A 11 0.96 8.57 -22.67
N GLU A 12 0.87 9.68 -23.39
CA GLU A 12 0.93 11.02 -22.80
C GLU A 12 -0.20 11.23 -21.79
N TYR A 13 -1.43 10.86 -22.15
CA TYR A 13 -2.56 10.96 -21.24
C TYR A 13 -2.41 10.11 -19.98
N LEU A 14 -1.91 8.87 -20.12
CA LEU A 14 -1.67 8.00 -18.97
C LEU A 14 -0.57 8.55 -18.05
N ASP A 15 0.49 9.13 -18.63
CA ASP A 15 1.55 9.76 -17.84
C ASP A 15 1.03 10.99 -17.09
N GLU A 16 0.26 11.86 -17.73
CA GLU A 16 -0.39 13.00 -17.08
C GLU A 16 -1.30 12.57 -15.91
N ALA A 17 -2.12 11.53 -16.13
CA ALA A 17 -2.99 10.97 -15.10
C ALA A 17 -2.18 10.36 -13.93
N ALA A 18 -1.09 9.65 -14.23
CA ALA A 18 -0.20 9.07 -13.24
C ALA A 18 0.51 10.15 -12.41
N GLN A 19 1.00 11.22 -13.06
CA GLN A 19 1.61 12.36 -12.36
C GLN A 19 0.60 13.09 -11.48
N ALA A 20 -0.63 13.29 -11.95
CA ALA A 20 -1.70 13.88 -11.15
C ALA A 20 -2.06 13.00 -9.93
N ALA A 21 -2.12 11.68 -10.10
CA ALA A 21 -2.34 10.75 -9.00
C ALA A 21 -1.18 10.77 -8.00
N LEU A 22 0.06 10.77 -8.48
CA LEU A 22 1.24 10.85 -7.63
C LEU A 22 1.27 12.16 -6.82
N ALA A 23 1.03 13.30 -7.46
CA ALA A 23 0.96 14.59 -6.79
C ALA A 23 -0.13 14.63 -5.71
N LYS A 24 -1.22 13.89 -5.89
CA LYS A 24 -2.35 13.87 -4.95
C LYS A 24 -2.19 12.88 -3.80
N PHE A 25 -1.62 11.70 -4.05
CA PHE A 25 -1.68 10.57 -3.10
C PHE A 25 -0.33 10.13 -2.55
N ARG A 26 0.80 10.64 -3.07
CA ARG A 26 2.15 10.19 -2.69
C ARG A 26 2.37 10.16 -1.18
N ASP A 27 1.94 11.20 -0.46
CA ASP A 27 2.22 11.30 0.98
C ASP A 27 1.31 10.43 1.85
N ALA A 28 0.16 10.01 1.30
CA ALA A 28 -0.80 9.15 1.95
C ALA A 28 -0.46 7.66 1.79
N VAL A 29 0.31 7.28 0.78
CA VAL A 29 0.73 5.88 0.57
C VAL A 29 2.10 5.64 1.22
N ARG A 30 2.18 4.66 2.12
CA ARG A 30 3.42 4.33 2.84
C ARG A 30 3.73 2.84 2.75
N PRO A 31 5.00 2.44 2.55
CA PRO A 31 5.38 1.04 2.58
C PRO A 31 5.26 0.45 3.99
N ILE A 32 4.94 -0.84 4.07
CA ILE A 32 5.02 -1.64 5.30
C ILE A 32 6.14 -2.65 5.14
N TYR A 33 6.98 -2.74 6.17
CA TYR A 33 8.13 -3.62 6.22
C TYR A 33 8.01 -4.65 7.34
N GLY A 34 8.52 -5.84 7.09
CA GLY A 34 8.88 -6.85 8.07
C GLY A 34 10.39 -6.92 8.24
N VAL A 35 10.84 -7.88 9.04
CA VAL A 35 12.24 -8.17 9.30
C VAL A 35 12.50 -9.61 8.85
N THR A 36 13.46 -9.81 7.96
CA THR A 36 13.89 -11.16 7.57
C THR A 36 14.61 -11.87 8.72
N ASP A 37 14.82 -13.19 8.59
CA ASP A 37 15.64 -13.98 9.52
C ASP A 37 17.07 -13.42 9.71
N LYS A 38 17.57 -12.62 8.76
CA LYS A 38 18.89 -11.99 8.80
C LYS A 38 18.87 -10.59 9.39
N GLY A 39 17.72 -10.12 9.89
CA GLY A 39 17.57 -8.79 10.47
C GLY A 39 17.49 -7.65 9.44
N THR A 40 17.26 -7.96 8.15
CA THR A 40 17.13 -6.94 7.09
C THR A 40 15.67 -6.56 6.87
N PRO A 41 15.36 -5.31 6.49
CA PRO A 41 14.00 -4.91 6.16
C PRO A 41 13.55 -5.60 4.86
N ASP A 42 12.34 -6.15 4.88
CA ASP A 42 11.66 -6.71 3.71
C ASP A 42 10.31 -6.03 3.50
N GLN A 43 10.02 -5.59 2.27
CA GLN A 43 8.79 -4.86 1.98
C GLN A 43 7.63 -5.84 1.79
N ILE A 44 6.76 -5.93 2.78
CA ILE A 44 5.61 -6.85 2.80
C ILE A 44 4.45 -6.28 1.98
N GLY A 45 4.32 -4.95 1.95
CA GLY A 45 3.27 -4.30 1.18
C GLY A 45 3.26 -2.79 1.34
N THR A 46 2.08 -2.22 1.17
CA THR A 46 1.82 -0.79 1.33
C THR A 46 0.55 -0.56 2.13
N ALA A 47 0.47 0.62 2.74
CA ALA A 47 -0.73 1.12 3.37
C ALA A 47 -1.14 2.47 2.78
N LEU A 48 -2.44 2.73 2.85
CA LEU A 48 -3.03 4.05 2.64
C LEU A 48 -3.39 4.64 4.00
N LEU A 49 -2.87 5.84 4.27
CA LEU A 49 -3.22 6.63 5.45
C LEU A 49 -4.51 7.40 5.16
N LEU A 50 -5.51 7.19 6.01
CA LEU A 50 -6.82 7.80 5.90
C LEU A 50 -7.06 8.72 7.08
N GLU A 51 -7.61 9.89 6.81
CA GLU A 51 -8.17 10.78 7.83
C GLU A 51 -9.67 10.89 7.57
N LEU A 52 -10.45 10.37 8.50
CA LEU A 52 -11.91 10.40 8.52
C LEU A 52 -12.36 11.25 9.72
N PRO A 53 -13.63 11.70 9.78
CA PRO A 53 -14.14 12.44 10.94
C PRO A 53 -13.94 11.71 12.28
N GLU A 54 -13.95 10.38 12.26
CA GLU A 54 -13.79 9.51 13.42
C GLU A 54 -12.32 9.34 13.85
N GLY A 55 -11.35 9.74 13.01
CA GLY A 55 -9.94 9.67 13.33
C GLY A 55 -9.04 9.30 12.16
N ARG A 56 -7.82 8.86 12.50
CA ARG A 56 -6.79 8.47 11.54
C ARG A 56 -6.65 6.96 11.49
N PHE A 57 -6.67 6.41 10.30
CA PHE A 57 -6.66 4.98 10.05
C PHE A 57 -5.55 4.62 9.07
N LEU A 58 -5.04 3.39 9.22
CA LEU A 58 -4.13 2.77 8.28
C LEU A 58 -4.90 1.65 7.59
N LEU A 59 -5.06 1.75 6.27
CA LEU A 59 -5.71 0.74 5.44
C LEU A 59 -4.65 -0.05 4.68
N THR A 60 -4.68 -1.38 4.78
CA THR A 60 -3.82 -2.29 4.02
C THR A 60 -4.54 -3.60 3.74
N ALA A 61 -3.93 -4.48 2.96
CA ALA A 61 -4.46 -5.81 2.70
C ALA A 61 -4.36 -6.70 3.95
N ALA A 62 -5.35 -7.59 4.13
CA ALA A 62 -5.39 -8.50 5.27
C ALA A 62 -4.11 -9.34 5.42
N HIS A 63 -3.57 -9.87 4.31
CA HIS A 63 -2.35 -10.68 4.33
C HIS A 63 -1.11 -9.91 4.80
N VAL A 64 -1.08 -8.58 4.65
CA VAL A 64 0.01 -7.74 5.19
C VAL A 64 -0.08 -7.71 6.72
N ILE A 65 -1.30 -7.67 7.28
CA ILE A 65 -1.54 -7.74 8.72
C ILE A 65 -1.19 -9.14 9.26
N ASP A 66 -1.55 -10.18 8.53
CA ASP A 66 -1.29 -11.58 8.92
C ASP A 66 0.22 -11.86 9.08
N ALA A 67 1.07 -11.18 8.32
CA ALA A 67 2.53 -11.26 8.45
C ALA A 67 3.04 -10.86 9.86
N ASN A 68 2.22 -10.15 10.66
CA ASN A 68 2.55 -9.83 12.06
C ASN A 68 2.67 -11.08 12.96
N SER A 69 2.19 -12.23 12.51
CA SER A 69 2.38 -13.51 13.20
C SER A 69 3.79 -14.08 13.05
N GLU A 70 4.53 -13.66 12.03
CA GLU A 70 5.87 -14.16 11.70
C GLU A 70 6.96 -13.11 11.96
N THR A 71 6.65 -11.83 11.78
CA THR A 71 7.56 -10.71 11.98
C THR A 71 6.86 -9.53 12.63
N SER A 72 7.61 -8.65 13.30
CA SER A 72 7.09 -7.31 13.61
C SER A 72 6.89 -6.49 12.33
N LEU A 73 5.81 -5.70 12.27
CA LEU A 73 5.53 -4.82 11.14
C LEU A 73 5.94 -3.38 11.43
N TYR A 74 6.49 -2.71 10.42
CA TYR A 74 6.97 -1.34 10.51
C TYR A 74 6.43 -0.49 9.37
N LEU A 75 5.89 0.69 9.68
CA LEU A 75 5.56 1.69 8.67
C LEU A 75 6.83 2.42 8.24
N GLY A 76 7.08 2.45 6.93
CA GLY A 76 8.13 3.28 6.35
C GLY A 76 7.64 4.72 6.14
N ALA A 77 8.17 5.64 6.94
CA ALA A 77 8.06 7.08 6.75
C ALA A 77 9.47 7.69 6.79
N ASP A 78 9.67 8.84 7.44
CA ASP A 78 11.01 9.38 7.69
C ASP A 78 11.88 8.42 8.53
N GLN A 79 11.23 7.54 9.30
CA GLN A 79 11.83 6.45 10.07
C GLN A 79 10.89 5.24 10.05
N PHE A 80 11.44 4.07 10.34
CA PHE A 80 10.62 2.88 10.62
C PHE A 80 9.87 3.05 11.95
N LYS A 81 8.54 2.99 11.90
CA LYS A 81 7.69 3.02 13.09
C LYS A 81 7.07 1.64 13.30
N LEU A 82 7.34 1.02 14.45
CA LEU A 82 6.70 -0.23 14.83
C LEU A 82 5.18 -0.04 14.86
N LEU A 83 4.46 -0.93 14.18
CA LEU A 83 3.01 -0.92 14.15
C LEU A 83 2.47 -1.71 15.35
N GLN A 84 1.65 -1.04 16.16
CA GLN A 84 0.81 -1.64 17.20
C GLN A 84 -0.63 -1.27 16.87
N PHE A 85 -1.50 -2.26 16.73
CA PHE A 85 -2.82 -2.04 16.15
C PHE A 85 -3.86 -3.03 16.66
N GLU A 86 -5.11 -2.58 16.61
CA GLU A 86 -6.29 -3.43 16.48
C GLU A 86 -6.77 -3.32 15.03
N ALA A 87 -7.17 -4.44 14.43
CA ALA A 87 -7.52 -4.48 13.02
C ALA A 87 -8.98 -4.91 12.83
N LEU A 88 -9.67 -4.18 11.96
CA LEU A 88 -10.93 -4.62 11.36
C LEU A 88 -10.59 -5.26 10.02
N VAL A 89 -10.81 -6.56 9.90
CA VAL A 89 -10.52 -7.33 8.68
C VAL A 89 -11.84 -7.77 8.07
N THR A 90 -12.00 -7.52 6.78
CA THR A 90 -13.17 -8.00 6.03
C THR A 90 -13.08 -9.51 5.80
N THR A 91 -14.22 -10.20 5.89
CA THR A 91 -14.29 -11.61 5.51
C THR A 91 -14.35 -11.72 3.99
N ALA A 92 -13.58 -12.65 3.42
CA ALA A 92 -13.68 -12.94 1.99
C ALA A 92 -15.11 -13.43 1.61
N PRO A 93 -15.56 -13.18 0.37
CA PRO A 93 -16.93 -13.52 -0.04
C PRO A 93 -17.32 -14.99 0.10
N ASP A 94 -16.34 -15.90 0.01
CA ASP A 94 -16.49 -17.36 0.14
C ASP A 94 -16.10 -17.89 1.54
N GLY A 95 -15.81 -17.00 2.48
CA GLY A 95 -15.33 -17.34 3.82
C GLY A 95 -13.86 -17.80 3.86
N GLN A 96 -13.15 -17.82 2.72
CA GLN A 96 -11.74 -18.18 2.65
C GLN A 96 -10.90 -16.95 2.29
N ALA A 97 -10.12 -16.45 3.26
CA ALA A 97 -9.13 -15.43 2.96
C ALA A 97 -8.16 -15.93 1.88
N CYS A 98 -8.00 -15.16 0.81
CA CYS A 98 -7.09 -15.45 -0.31
C CYS A 98 -5.64 -15.50 0.25
N LYS A 99 -5.11 -16.70 0.49
CA LYS A 99 -3.73 -16.94 0.93
C LYS A 99 -2.81 -17.01 -0.30
N GLY A 100 -2.64 -15.89 -1.00
CA GLY A 100 -1.80 -15.83 -2.21
C GLY A 100 -2.26 -14.75 -3.20
N PRO A 101 -1.56 -14.60 -4.35
CA PRO A 101 -1.94 -13.61 -5.34
C PRO A 101 -3.27 -14.00 -5.98
N CYS A 102 -4.31 -13.31 -5.57
CA CYS A 102 -5.42 -12.95 -6.45
C CYS A 102 -4.93 -11.81 -7.37
#